data_AF-A0A972UPB0-F1
#
_entry.id   AF-A0A972UPB0-F1
#
_cell.length_a   1.000
_cell.length_b   1.000
_cell.length_c   1.000
_cell.angle_alpha   90.00
_cell.angle_beta   90.00
_cell.angle_gamma   90.00
#
_symmetry.space_group_name_H-M   'P 1'
#
loop_
_entity.id
_entity.type
_entity.pdbx_description
1 polymer ?
#
loop_
_entity_poly.entity_id
_entity_poly.type
_entity_poly.pdbx_seq_one_letter_code
_entity_poly.pdbx_strand_id
1 'polypeptide(L)'
;MPDDGKLGYLRALERKLLWLSSWTIHNANHLRPSRDGLKVGGHQASSASLVSILTALYFDVLKPEDRIAVKPHAAPVFHAIQYLLGRLDRDYLINYRSLGGIQPYPSRTKDPDDVDFSGGSMGLA
;
A
#
# COMPACT_ATOMS: atom_id res chain seq x y z
N MET A 1 -17.64 -4.06 25.67
CA MET A 1 -16.77 -2.97 25.21
C MET A 1 -15.72 -3.57 24.29
N PRO A 2 -15.39 -2.96 23.14
CA PRO A 2 -14.20 -3.38 22.40
C PRO A 2 -12.99 -3.31 23.35
N ASP A 3 -12.05 -4.22 23.19
CA ASP A 3 -10.80 -4.17 23.97
C ASP A 3 -10.03 -2.90 23.61
N ASP A 4 -9.93 -1.97 24.56
CA ASP A 4 -9.24 -0.68 24.40
C ASP A 4 -7.78 -0.87 23.95
N GLY A 5 -7.15 -1.98 24.35
CA GLY A 5 -5.80 -2.34 23.94
C GLY A 5 -5.71 -2.62 22.44
N LYS A 6 -6.59 -3.49 21.94
CA LYS A 6 -6.70 -3.82 20.51
C LYS A 6 -6.93 -2.59 19.64
N LEU A 7 -7.88 -1.74 20.01
CA LEU A 7 -8.14 -0.50 19.26
C LEU A 7 -6.91 0.42 19.26
N GLY A 8 -6.20 0.50 20.39
CA GLY A 8 -4.92 1.23 20.49
C GLY A 8 -3.86 0.74 19.49
N TYR A 9 -3.69 -0.58 19.36
CA TYR A 9 -2.76 -1.17 18.39
C TYR A 9 -3.16 -0.90 16.94
N LEU A 10 -4.44 -1.05 16.60
CA LEU A 10 -4.93 -0.75 15.25
C LEU A 10 -4.70 0.73 14.89
N ARG A 11 -4.90 1.65 15.84
CA ARG A 11 -4.57 3.08 15.62
C ARG A 11 -3.08 3.33 15.43
N ALA A 12 -2.21 2.58 16.11
CA ALA A 12 -0.76 2.68 15.91
C ALA A 12 -0.36 2.19 14.51
N LEU A 13 -0.91 1.05 14.07
CA LEU A 13 -0.71 0.52 12.72
C LEU A 13 -1.23 1.48 11.65
N GLU A 14 -2.45 2.01 11.80
CA GLU A 14 -3.04 2.99 10.90
C GLU A 14 -2.13 4.21 10.69
N ARG A 15 -1.60 4.79 11.78
CA ARG A 15 -0.64 5.91 11.70
C ARG A 15 0.63 5.52 10.96
N LYS A 16 1.17 4.33 11.22
CA LYS A 16 2.39 3.85 10.55
C LYS A 16 2.16 3.63 9.06
N LEU A 17 1.02 3.05 8.68
CA LEU A 17 0.63 2.82 7.29
C LEU A 17 0.40 4.13 6.52
N LEU A 18 -0.25 5.11 7.15
CA LEU A 18 -0.42 6.44 6.57
C LEU A 18 0.94 7.10 6.32
N TRP A 19 1.84 7.01 7.29
CA TRP A 19 3.19 7.56 7.15
C TRP A 19 3.98 6.85 6.04
N LEU A 20 4.00 5.51 6.03
CA LEU A 20 4.73 4.72 5.03
C LEU A 20 4.22 4.95 3.60
N SER A 21 2.89 4.95 3.41
CA SER A 21 2.29 5.21 2.09
C SER A 21 2.61 6.61 1.57
N SER A 22 2.54 7.62 2.45
CA SER A 22 2.91 9.00 2.11
C SER A 22 4.40 9.15 1.82
N TRP A 23 5.25 8.52 2.65
CA TRP A 23 6.70 8.53 2.51
C TRP A 23 7.17 7.83 1.24
N THR A 24 6.55 6.71 0.88
CA THR A 24 6.84 5.97 -0.36
C THR A 24 6.68 6.87 -1.59
N ILE A 25 5.56 7.60 -1.65
CA ILE A 25 5.32 8.57 -2.74
C ILE A 25 6.29 9.75 -2.66
N HIS A 26 6.57 10.26 -1.46
CA HIS A 26 7.51 11.36 -1.26
C HIS A 26 8.92 10.99 -1.75
N ASN A 27 9.44 9.84 -1.30
CA ASN A 27 10.74 9.29 -1.69
C ASN A 27 10.85 9.17 -3.22
N ALA A 28 9.85 8.58 -3.86
CA ALA A 28 9.86 8.36 -5.31
C ALA A 28 9.87 9.66 -6.13
N ASN A 29 9.34 10.76 -5.61
CA ASN A 29 9.17 12.02 -6.34
C ASN A 29 10.17 13.12 -5.93
N HIS A 30 10.84 13.00 -4.78
CA HIS A 30 11.67 14.09 -4.24
C HIS A 30 13.05 13.65 -3.76
N LEU A 31 13.26 12.37 -3.41
CA LEU A 31 14.53 11.90 -2.82
C LEU A 31 15.29 10.95 -3.74
N ARG A 32 14.59 10.06 -4.44
CA ARG A 32 15.22 9.13 -5.38
C ARG A 32 15.78 9.91 -6.58
N PRO A 33 17.05 9.67 -6.98
CA PRO A 33 17.61 10.29 -8.17
C PRO A 33 16.73 10.04 -9.40
N SER A 34 16.45 11.11 -10.16
CA SER A 34 15.70 11.06 -11.42
C SER A 34 16.58 11.59 -12.56
N ARG A 35 16.52 10.93 -13.73
CA ARG A 35 17.36 11.25 -14.88
C ARG A 35 16.90 12.52 -15.60
N ASP A 36 15.61 12.83 -15.52
CA ASP A 36 14.95 13.96 -16.18
C ASP A 36 14.31 14.96 -15.18
N GLY A 37 14.37 14.65 -13.88
CA GLY A 37 13.75 15.46 -12.83
C GLY A 37 12.22 15.40 -12.79
N LEU A 38 11.58 14.55 -13.61
CA LEU A 38 10.12 14.43 -13.64
C LEU A 38 9.59 13.60 -12.47
N LYS A 39 8.43 14.01 -11.96
CA LYS A 39 7.70 13.29 -10.92
C LYS A 39 7.05 12.05 -11.51
N VAL A 40 7.25 10.90 -10.87
CA VAL A 40 6.62 9.62 -11.25
C VAL A 40 5.16 9.53 -10.79
N GLY A 41 4.71 10.44 -9.92
CA GLY A 41 3.33 10.54 -9.42
C GLY A 41 3.04 9.60 -8.24
N GLY A 42 1.75 9.40 -7.97
CA GLY A 42 1.23 8.63 -6.83
C GLY A 42 0.00 9.30 -6.20
N HIS A 43 -0.92 8.52 -5.64
CA HIS A 43 -2.21 9.03 -5.11
C HIS A 43 -2.26 8.99 -3.58
N GLN A 44 -1.74 10.04 -2.93
CA GLN A 44 -1.76 10.15 -1.46
C GLN A 44 -3.19 10.17 -0.90
N ALA A 45 -4.07 11.00 -1.47
CA ALA A 45 -5.44 11.15 -0.99
C ALA A 45 -6.23 9.83 -1.05
N SER A 46 -6.05 9.02 -2.11
CA SER A 46 -6.71 7.72 -2.22
C SER A 46 -6.23 6.74 -1.14
N SER A 47 -4.92 6.73 -0.86
CA SER A 47 -4.36 5.89 0.20
C SER A 47 -4.85 6.34 1.58
N ALA A 48 -4.82 7.65 1.85
CA ALA A 48 -5.28 8.23 3.11
C ALA A 48 -6.77 7.96 3.35
N SER A 49 -7.63 8.02 2.32
CA SER A 49 -9.06 7.75 2.47
C SER A 49 -9.40 6.30 2.82
N LEU A 50 -8.51 5.34 2.53
CA LEU A 50 -8.74 3.91 2.77
C LEU A 50 -7.92 3.33 3.91
N VAL A 51 -7.01 4.10 4.51
CA VAL A 51 -6.05 3.57 5.50
C VAL A 51 -6.75 2.93 6.70
N SER A 52 -7.80 3.56 7.25
CA SER A 52 -8.51 3.01 8.41
C SER A 52 -9.26 1.71 8.06
N ILE A 53 -9.90 1.65 6.89
CA ILE A 53 -10.62 0.45 6.42
C ILE A 53 -9.63 -0.69 6.18
N LEU A 54 -8.56 -0.44 5.43
CA LEU A 54 -7.57 -1.47 5.12
C LEU A 54 -6.82 -1.93 6.39
N THR A 55 -6.61 -1.05 7.37
CA THR A 55 -6.04 -1.46 8.66
C THR A 55 -6.96 -2.44 9.38
N ALA A 56 -8.26 -2.12 9.49
CA ALA A 56 -9.22 -3.02 10.12
C ALA A 56 -9.33 -4.36 9.36
N LEU A 57 -9.35 -4.32 8.03
CA LEU A 57 -9.43 -5.53 7.22
C LEU A 57 -8.20 -6.42 7.41
N TYR A 58 -6.99 -5.93 7.16
CA TYR A 58 -5.80 -6.78 7.15
C TYR A 58 -5.29 -7.21 8.53
N PHE A 59 -5.57 -6.45 9.58
CA PHE A 59 -5.03 -6.71 10.92
C PHE A 59 -6.07 -7.16 11.94
N ASP A 60 -7.33 -7.34 11.53
CA ASP A 60 -8.38 -7.80 12.43
C ASP A 60 -9.43 -8.71 11.78
N VAL A 61 -9.93 -8.33 10.60
CA VAL A 61 -11.14 -8.98 10.05
C VAL A 61 -10.83 -10.10 9.06
N LEU A 62 -9.87 -9.90 8.16
CA LEU A 62 -9.61 -10.83 7.05
C LEU A 62 -9.04 -12.15 7.55
N LYS A 63 -9.52 -13.23 6.94
CA LYS A 63 -9.01 -14.59 7.08
C LYS A 63 -8.17 -15.00 5.87
N PRO A 64 -7.35 -16.06 5.97
CA PRO A 64 -6.50 -16.51 4.87
C PRO A 64 -7.24 -16.84 3.56
N GLU A 65 -8.50 -17.25 3.65
CA GLU A 65 -9.36 -17.59 2.51
C GLU A 65 -10.04 -16.37 1.87
N ASP A 66 -10.07 -15.22 2.54
CA ASP A 66 -10.71 -14.02 2.03
C ASP A 66 -9.87 -13.39 0.91
N ARG A 67 -10.55 -12.84 -0.09
CA ARG A 67 -9.92 -12.19 -1.25
C ARG A 67 -10.44 -10.77 -1.37
N ILE A 68 -9.53 -9.81 -1.58
CA ILE A 68 -9.87 -8.38 -1.58
C ILE A 68 -9.42 -7.68 -2.86
N ALA A 69 -10.38 -7.05 -3.55
CA ALA A 69 -10.12 -6.11 -4.61
C ALA A 69 -9.78 -4.73 -4.02
N VAL A 70 -8.48 -4.43 -3.91
CA VAL A 70 -8.04 -3.13 -3.41
C VAL A 70 -8.21 -2.06 -4.49
N LYS A 71 -8.80 -0.92 -4.11
CA LYS A 71 -8.89 0.26 -5.00
C LYS A 71 -7.52 0.56 -5.60
N PRO A 72 -7.38 0.66 -6.93
CA PRO A 72 -6.07 0.69 -7.58
C PRO A 72 -5.13 1.77 -7.07
N HIS A 73 -5.66 2.99 -6.95
CA HIS A 73 -4.91 4.17 -6.52
C HIS A 73 -4.49 4.12 -5.03
N ALA A 74 -4.99 3.16 -4.25
CA ALA A 74 -4.57 2.92 -2.88
C ALA A 74 -3.41 1.92 -2.77
N ALA A 75 -2.75 1.56 -3.89
CA ALA A 75 -1.57 0.70 -3.91
C ALA A 75 -0.52 1.08 -2.84
N PRO A 76 -0.16 2.37 -2.64
CA PRO A 76 0.87 2.73 -1.66
C PRO A 76 0.56 2.30 -0.22
N VAL A 77 -0.71 2.34 0.21
CA VAL A 77 -1.09 1.82 1.53
C VAL A 77 -1.14 0.30 1.55
N PHE A 78 -1.59 -0.34 0.46
CA PHE A 78 -1.55 -1.79 0.34
C PHE A 78 -0.12 -2.35 0.42
N HIS A 79 0.83 -1.81 -0.36
CA HIS A 79 2.23 -2.24 -0.30
C HIS A 79 2.85 -1.98 1.08
N ALA A 80 2.47 -0.88 1.76
CA ALA A 80 2.90 -0.64 3.14
C ALA A 80 2.36 -1.70 4.13
N ILE A 81 1.13 -2.19 3.92
CA ILE A 81 0.56 -3.31 4.70
C ILE A 81 1.38 -4.57 4.45
N GLN A 82 1.64 -4.91 3.19
CA GLN A 82 2.41 -6.10 2.83
C GLN A 82 3.83 -6.04 3.42
N TYR A 83 4.45 -4.86 3.43
CA TYR A 83 5.73 -4.63 4.10
C TYR A 83 5.66 -4.87 5.62
N LEU A 84 4.67 -4.31 6.31
CA LEU A 84 4.52 -4.51 7.75
C LEU A 84 4.18 -5.96 8.13
N LEU A 85 3.53 -6.70 7.23
CA LEU A 85 3.26 -8.14 7.37
C LEU A 85 4.47 -9.02 7.01
N GLY A 86 5.59 -8.44 6.59
CA GLY A 86 6.80 -9.17 6.19
C GLY A 86 6.67 -9.90 4.84
N ARG A 87 5.69 -9.54 4.02
CA ARG A 87 5.42 -10.12 2.70
C ARG A 87 6.06 -9.35 1.55
N LEU A 88 6.51 -8.13 1.81
CA LEU A 88 7.16 -7.27 0.83
C LEU A 88 8.47 -6.72 1.41
N ASP A 89 9.56 -6.84 0.66
CA ASP A 89 10.83 -6.24 1.08
C ASP A 89 10.77 -4.70 1.02
N ARG A 90 11.50 -4.05 1.93
CA ARG A 90 11.59 -2.58 1.98
C ARG A 90 12.06 -1.97 0.66
N ASP A 91 12.95 -2.64 -0.06
CA ASP A 91 13.52 -2.17 -1.31
C ASP A 91 12.44 -1.93 -2.38
N TYR A 92 11.33 -2.67 -2.34
CA TYR A 92 10.20 -2.41 -3.22
C TYR A 92 9.54 -1.06 -2.94
N LEU A 93 9.36 -0.67 -1.66
CA LEU A 93 8.83 0.67 -1.33
C LEU A 93 9.79 1.79 -1.77
N ILE A 94 11.11 1.58 -1.63
CA ILE A 94 12.13 2.53 -2.09
C ILE A 94 12.07 2.68 -3.63
N ASN A 95 11.82 1.57 -4.32
CA ASN A 95 11.75 1.47 -5.77
C ASN A 95 10.32 1.65 -6.32
N TYR A 96 9.41 2.31 -5.60
CA TYR A 96 8.05 2.60 -6.06
C TYR A 96 8.02 3.29 -7.43
N ARG A 97 7.32 2.68 -8.40
CA ARG A 97 7.22 3.12 -9.80
C ARG A 97 8.54 3.21 -10.56
N SER A 98 9.64 2.62 -10.07
CA SER A 98 10.84 2.48 -10.88
C SER A 98 10.67 1.36 -11.91
N LEU A 99 11.52 1.35 -12.93
CA LEU A 99 11.63 0.18 -13.81
C LEU A 99 12.03 -1.05 -12.97
N GLY A 100 11.27 -2.14 -13.09
CA GLY A 100 11.47 -3.35 -12.29
C GLY A 100 11.10 -3.23 -10.80
N GLY A 101 10.59 -2.09 -10.36
CA GLY A 101 10.10 -1.88 -9.00
C GLY A 101 8.62 -2.21 -8.81
N ILE A 102 8.12 -1.94 -7.61
CA ILE A 102 6.71 -2.17 -7.27
C ILE A 102 5.78 -1.27 -8.08
N GLN A 103 4.64 -1.81 -8.51
CA GLN A 103 3.73 -1.16 -9.43
C GLN A 103 2.96 0.01 -8.81
N PRO A 104 2.46 0.94 -9.64
CA PRO A 104 1.59 2.01 -9.19
C PRO A 104 0.21 1.55 -8.72
N TYR A 105 -0.21 0.36 -9.15
CA TYR A 105 -1.50 -0.30 -8.91
C TYR A 105 -1.22 -1.78 -8.62
N PRO A 106 -1.91 -2.41 -7.65
CA PRO A 106 -1.67 -3.82 -7.33
C PRO A 106 -1.77 -4.70 -8.58
N SER A 107 -0.78 -5.55 -8.81
CA SER A 107 -0.66 -6.34 -10.03
C SER A 107 -0.15 -7.75 -9.74
N ARG A 108 -1.01 -8.75 -10.00
CA ARG A 108 -0.71 -10.18 -9.80
C ARG A 108 0.52 -10.70 -10.56
N THR A 109 0.85 -10.08 -11.67
CA THR A 109 1.90 -10.56 -12.59
C THR A 109 3.19 -9.77 -12.47
N LYS A 110 3.19 -8.64 -11.76
CA LYS A 110 4.31 -7.72 -11.71
C LYS A 110 4.77 -7.39 -10.30
N ASP A 111 3.85 -7.42 -9.34
CA ASP A 111 4.21 -7.23 -7.94
C ASP A 111 4.64 -8.56 -7.31
N PRO A 112 5.63 -8.54 -6.41
CA PRO A 112 6.07 -9.72 -5.66
C PRO A 112 5.17 -10.01 -4.45
N ASP A 113 4.30 -9.08 -4.05
CA ASP A 113 3.39 -9.26 -2.93
C ASP A 113 2.11 -9.99 -3.34
N ASP A 114 1.43 -10.57 -2.34
CA ASP A 114 0.23 -11.39 -2.55
C ASP A 114 -0.97 -10.51 -2.92
N VAL A 115 -1.11 -10.22 -4.22
CA VAL A 115 -2.23 -9.48 -4.81
C VAL A 115 -3.32 -10.46 -5.24
N ASP A 116 -4.54 -10.28 -4.75
CA ASP A 116 -5.68 -11.11 -5.17
C ASP A 116 -6.20 -10.72 -6.57
N PHE A 117 -6.31 -9.41 -6.84
CA PHE A 117 -6.88 -8.86 -8.07
C PHE A 117 -6.03 -7.69 -8.60
N SER A 118 -5.77 -7.69 -9.91
CA SER A 118 -5.02 -6.60 -10.56
C SER A 118 -5.90 -5.35 -10.77
N GLY A 119 -5.44 -4.17 -10.35
CA GLY A 119 -6.23 -2.94 -10.31
C GLY A 119 -6.12 -1.96 -11.49
N GLY A 120 -5.54 -2.32 -12.65
CA GLY A 120 -5.23 -1.29 -13.67
C GLY A 120 -6.42 -0.59 -14.35
N SER A 121 -7.60 -1.20 -14.35
CA SER A 121 -8.80 -0.73 -15.05
C SER A 121 -9.97 -0.56 -14.08
N MET A 122 -10.54 0.64 -14.04
CA MET A 122 -11.71 0.94 -13.19
C MET A 122 -12.93 0.15 -13.70
N GLY A 123 -13.57 -0.65 -12.82
CA GLY A 123 -14.79 -1.40 -13.13
C GLY A 123 -14.61 -2.89 -13.46
N LEU A 124 -13.37 -3.41 -13.46
CA LEU A 124 -13.09 -4.85 -13.66
C LEU A 124 -12.79 -5.61 -12.35
N ALA A 125 -12.75 -4.89 -11.22
CA ALA A 125 -12.46 -5.42 -9.89
C ALA A 125 -13.66 -5.20 -8.96
#